data_AF-A0AAD6T5T2-F1
#
_entry.id   AF-A0AAD6T5T2-F1
#
_cell.length_a   1.000
_cell.length_b   1.000
_cell.length_c   1.000
_cell.angle_alpha   90.00
_cell.angle_beta   90.00
_cell.angle_gamma   90.00
#
_symmetry.space_group_name_H-M   'P 1'
#
loop_
_entity.id
_entity.type
_entity.pdbx_description
1 polymer ?
#
loop_
_entity_poly.entity_id
_entity_poly.type
_entity_poly.pdbx_seq_one_letter_code
_entity_poly.pdbx_strand_id
1 'polypeptide(L)'
;MSDLVDGIHLTFETNSMLATKIFQDTTHLYTLSTDKHGSTTSLLVAGTDTLIAKMERKELFPDTVAFPGSQLNNGKAKQVKKWLRPTLVAEGVRAYTIEMTPGNFFLLRHPQYRLALYTPDLQEIIAHWLVETKDSPLRLVIASDTEKAAFPQIIAAFVYEEQNMRVVEKHDIVAGRTPAFRVRVDYPFLGMLPHTGEVNLAALAGSRQGNAWQ
;
A
#
# COMPACT_ATOMS: atom_id res chain seq x y z
N MET A 1 19.03 -4.22 17.61
CA MET A 1 19.67 -3.69 16.40
C MET A 1 18.71 -3.99 15.28
N SER A 2 17.94 -2.99 14.89
CA SER A 2 16.99 -3.12 13.78
C SER A 2 17.82 -3.04 12.52
N ASP A 3 17.91 -4.13 11.76
CA ASP A 3 18.48 -4.09 10.42
C ASP A 3 17.62 -3.11 9.62
N LEU A 4 18.13 -1.89 9.46
CA LEU A 4 17.57 -0.89 8.57
C LEU A 4 17.63 -1.53 7.19
N VAL A 5 16.49 -1.99 6.70
CA VAL A 5 16.33 -2.40 5.31
C VAL A 5 16.78 -1.20 4.48
N ASP A 6 17.89 -1.35 3.77
CA ASP A 6 18.46 -0.28 2.96
C ASP A 6 17.42 0.12 1.90
N GLY A 7 17.02 1.39 1.91
CA GLY A 7 15.86 1.82 1.17
C GLY A 7 15.56 3.31 1.30
N ILE A 8 14.76 3.79 0.36
CA ILE A 8 14.24 5.14 0.33
C ILE A 8 12.94 5.16 1.12
N HIS A 9 12.91 5.97 2.17
CA HIS A 9 11.77 6.11 3.06
C HIS A 9 10.92 7.31 2.67
N LEU A 10 9.71 7.05 2.19
CA LEU A 10 8.70 8.07 1.93
C LEU A 10 7.71 8.11 3.08
N THR A 11 7.82 9.12 3.93
CA THR A 11 7.01 9.32 5.13
C THR A 11 5.83 10.23 4.83
N PHE A 12 4.62 9.74 5.08
CA PHE A 12 3.41 10.54 4.99
C PHE A 12 3.30 11.43 6.22
N GLU A 13 2.81 12.67 6.09
CA GLU A 13 2.68 13.63 7.21
C GLU A 13 1.76 13.09 8.32
N THR A 14 0.74 12.32 7.92
CA THR A 14 -0.26 11.72 8.79
C THR A 14 -0.51 10.27 8.39
N ASN A 15 -1.13 9.47 9.26
CA ASN A 15 -1.64 8.14 8.91
C ASN A 15 -2.95 8.22 8.08
N SER A 16 -2.92 8.99 7.01
CA SER A 16 -4.02 9.23 6.10
C SER A 16 -3.55 9.04 4.67
N MET A 17 -4.36 8.37 3.85
CA MET A 17 -4.20 8.34 2.38
C MET A 17 -5.07 9.42 1.71
N LEU A 18 -5.55 10.38 2.48
CA LEU A 18 -6.39 11.49 2.05
C LEU A 18 -5.70 12.79 2.44
N ALA A 19 -5.47 13.68 1.47
CA ALA A 19 -4.96 15.04 1.70
C ALA A 19 -3.75 15.11 2.66
N THR A 20 -2.59 14.64 2.21
CA THR A 20 -1.37 14.52 3.04
C THR A 20 -0.12 14.84 2.24
N LYS A 21 0.94 15.28 2.91
CA LYS A 21 2.25 15.50 2.29
C LYS A 21 3.12 14.24 2.45
N ILE A 22 4.01 14.03 1.50
CA ILE A 22 4.96 12.92 1.47
C ILE A 22 6.37 13.50 1.50
N PHE A 23 7.13 13.09 2.50
CA PHE A 23 8.49 13.52 2.76
C PHE A 23 9.47 12.40 2.50
N GLN A 24 10.61 12.71 1.90
CA GLN A 24 11.81 11.89 2.02
C GLN A 24 12.73 12.58 3.02
N ASP A 25 12.97 11.91 4.15
CA ASP A 25 13.63 12.51 5.32
C ASP A 25 12.90 13.79 5.76
N THR A 26 13.51 14.96 5.56
CA THR A 26 12.93 16.28 5.86
C THR A 26 12.44 17.02 4.62
N THR A 27 12.65 16.46 3.42
CA THR A 27 12.33 17.12 2.15
C THR A 27 10.92 16.75 1.70
N HIS A 28 10.05 17.74 1.57
CA HIS A 28 8.72 17.56 1.00
C HIS A 28 8.84 17.27 -0.51
N LEU A 29 8.44 16.08 -0.93
CA LEU A 29 8.53 15.64 -2.33
C LEU A 29 7.20 15.71 -3.06
N TYR A 30 6.13 15.25 -2.41
CA TYR A 30 4.82 15.13 -3.05
C TYR A 30 3.70 15.56 -2.13
N THR A 31 2.65 16.10 -2.74
CA THR A 31 1.37 16.32 -2.08
C THR A 31 0.36 15.33 -2.64
N LEU A 32 -0.23 14.50 -1.77
CA LEU A 32 -1.40 13.71 -2.09
C LEU A 32 -2.64 14.55 -1.75
N SER A 33 -3.39 14.96 -2.77
CA SER A 33 -4.64 15.72 -2.61
C SER A 33 -5.83 14.82 -2.90
N THR A 34 -6.87 14.89 -2.08
CA THR A 34 -8.11 14.17 -2.31
C THR A 34 -9.28 15.15 -2.27
N ASP A 35 -10.22 15.00 -3.19
CA ASP A 35 -11.43 15.81 -3.20
C ASP A 35 -12.31 15.54 -1.96
N LYS A 36 -13.28 16.43 -1.71
CA LYS A 36 -14.17 16.34 -0.55
C LYS A 36 -14.97 15.04 -0.50
N HIS A 37 -15.25 14.45 -1.67
CA HIS A 37 -16.02 13.21 -1.77
C HIS A 37 -15.16 11.95 -1.72
N GLY A 38 -13.83 12.05 -1.73
CA GLY A 38 -12.93 10.90 -1.82
C GLY A 38 -12.95 10.22 -3.20
N SER A 39 -13.58 10.83 -4.20
CA SER A 39 -13.71 10.31 -5.55
C SER A 39 -12.44 10.51 -6.37
N THR A 40 -11.68 11.58 -6.12
CA THR A 40 -10.50 11.94 -6.91
C THR A 40 -9.31 12.12 -5.99
N THR A 41 -8.26 11.35 -6.24
CA THR A 41 -6.97 11.48 -5.55
C THR A 41 -5.89 11.85 -6.56
N SER A 42 -5.17 12.93 -6.30
CA SER A 42 -4.10 13.47 -7.15
C SER A 42 -2.78 13.44 -6.41
N LEU A 43 -1.72 13.01 -7.08
CA LEU A 43 -0.34 13.09 -6.61
C LEU A 43 0.37 14.21 -7.36
N LEU A 44 0.83 15.21 -6.62
CA LEU A 44 1.42 16.45 -7.13
C LEU A 44 2.88 16.55 -6.67
N VAL A 45 3.77 17.13 -7.49
CA VAL A 45 5.12 17.48 -7.04
C VAL A 45 5.08 18.69 -6.13
N ALA A 46 5.75 18.60 -4.99
CA ALA A 46 5.89 19.71 -4.06
C ALA A 46 6.53 20.95 -4.73
N GLY A 47 5.97 22.13 -4.49
CA GLY A 47 6.51 23.41 -4.95
C GLY A 47 6.16 23.81 -6.39
N THR A 48 5.82 22.86 -7.28
CA THR A 48 5.38 23.17 -8.65
C THR A 48 3.92 22.86 -8.92
N ASP A 49 3.29 22.08 -8.02
CA ASP A 49 1.93 21.54 -8.19
C ASP A 49 1.74 20.78 -9.51
N THR A 50 2.84 20.25 -10.07
CA THR A 50 2.79 19.45 -11.30
C THR A 50 2.07 18.13 -11.00
N LEU A 51 1.00 17.84 -11.75
CA LEU A 51 0.22 16.62 -11.62
C LEU A 51 0.98 15.40 -12.18
N ILE A 52 1.34 14.47 -11.31
CA ILE A 52 2.10 13.27 -11.67
C ILE A 52 1.19 12.06 -11.83
N ALA A 53 0.23 11.89 -10.92
CA ALA A 53 -0.76 10.83 -11.00
C ALA A 53 -2.14 11.35 -10.59
N LYS A 54 -3.18 10.83 -11.24
CA LYS A 54 -4.58 11.11 -10.88
C LYS A 54 -5.35 9.79 -10.86
N MET A 55 -6.03 9.52 -9.76
CA MET A 55 -6.92 8.38 -9.57
C MET A 55 -8.34 8.90 -9.41
N GLU A 56 -9.27 8.34 -10.17
CA GLU A 56 -10.69 8.68 -10.11
C GLU A 56 -11.48 7.39 -9.80
N ARG A 57 -12.12 7.38 -8.64
CA ARG A 57 -13.11 6.38 -8.21
C ARG A 57 -14.48 6.79 -8.73
N LYS A 58 -15.16 5.87 -9.39
CA LYS A 58 -16.47 6.15 -10.02
C LYS A 58 -17.50 5.18 -9.49
N GLU A 59 -18.64 5.69 -9.04
CA GLU A 59 -19.70 4.85 -8.46
C GLU A 59 -20.34 3.92 -9.51
N LEU A 60 -20.54 4.43 -10.73
CA LEU A 60 -21.23 3.71 -11.81
C LEU A 60 -20.28 3.21 -12.92
N PHE A 61 -19.02 3.62 -12.89
CA PHE A 61 -18.04 3.31 -13.93
C PHE A 61 -16.78 2.69 -13.34
N PRO A 62 -15.96 2.00 -14.13
CA PRO A 62 -14.67 1.53 -13.66
C PRO A 62 -13.77 2.69 -13.23
N ASP A 63 -13.07 2.51 -12.11
CA ASP A 63 -12.03 3.42 -11.65
C ASP A 63 -10.98 3.64 -12.74
N THR A 64 -10.43 4.85 -12.79
CA THR A 64 -9.40 5.23 -13.76
C THR A 64 -8.18 5.83 -13.09
N VAL A 65 -7.01 5.61 -13.68
CA VAL A 65 -5.74 6.22 -13.31
C VAL A 65 -5.15 6.94 -14.53
N ALA A 66 -4.50 8.08 -14.34
CA ALA A 66 -3.74 8.79 -15.37
C ALA A 66 -2.39 9.23 -14.81
N PHE A 67 -1.37 9.29 -15.66
CA PHE A 67 -0.02 9.76 -15.31
C PHE A 67 0.42 10.90 -16.25
N PRO A 68 -0.09 12.13 -16.09
CA PRO A 68 -0.01 13.19 -17.11
C PRO A 68 1.40 13.65 -17.49
N GLY A 69 2.42 13.36 -16.67
CA GLY A 69 3.83 13.65 -16.96
C GLY A 69 4.69 12.42 -17.32
N SER A 70 4.08 11.24 -17.44
CA SER A 70 4.80 10.00 -17.74
C SER A 70 4.66 9.63 -19.21
N GLN A 71 5.71 9.00 -19.77
CA GLN A 71 5.63 8.29 -21.06
C GLN A 71 4.62 7.14 -21.00
N LEU A 72 4.24 6.69 -19.79
CA LEU A 72 3.23 5.66 -19.59
C LEU A 72 1.87 6.09 -20.19
N ASN A 73 1.43 5.38 -21.22
CA ASN A 73 0.18 5.61 -21.95
C ASN A 73 0.00 7.04 -22.50
N ASN A 74 1.09 7.77 -22.77
CA ASN A 74 1.06 9.16 -23.24
C ASN A 74 0.18 10.06 -22.34
N GLY A 75 0.21 9.84 -21.03
CA GLY A 75 -0.58 10.58 -20.05
C GLY A 75 -2.10 10.32 -20.06
N LYS A 76 -2.59 9.41 -20.93
CA LYS A 76 -4.02 9.10 -21.01
C LYS A 76 -4.51 8.31 -19.81
N ALA A 77 -5.75 8.58 -19.42
CA ALA A 77 -6.43 7.80 -18.40
C ALA A 77 -6.64 6.33 -18.86
N LYS A 78 -6.35 5.39 -17.96
CA LYS A 78 -6.52 3.94 -18.14
C LYS A 78 -7.37 3.41 -17.00
N GLN A 79 -8.21 2.41 -17.28
CA GLN A 79 -8.96 1.72 -16.23
C GLN A 79 -8.00 1.08 -15.24
N VAL A 80 -8.26 1.21 -13.94
CA VAL A 80 -7.38 0.67 -12.89
C VAL A 80 -7.19 -0.84 -13.06
N LYS A 81 -8.25 -1.60 -13.35
CA LYS A 81 -8.16 -3.05 -13.64
C LYS A 81 -7.25 -3.43 -14.82
N LYS A 82 -6.95 -2.49 -15.73
CA LYS A 82 -6.02 -2.68 -16.85
C LYS A 82 -4.59 -2.25 -16.49
N TRP A 83 -4.43 -1.41 -15.47
CA TRP A 83 -3.15 -0.96 -14.94
C TRP A 83 -2.66 -1.89 -13.83
N LEU A 84 -3.45 -2.05 -12.77
CA LEU A 84 -3.30 -3.07 -11.72
C LEU A 84 -4.11 -4.30 -12.14
N ARG A 85 -3.49 -5.22 -12.87
CA ARG A 85 -4.19 -6.40 -13.40
C ARG A 85 -4.36 -7.42 -12.27
N PRO A 86 -5.59 -7.77 -11.86
CA PRO A 86 -5.78 -8.81 -10.86
C PRO A 86 -5.19 -10.12 -11.35
N THR A 87 -4.44 -10.80 -10.50
CA THR A 87 -3.82 -12.09 -10.80
C THR A 87 -3.82 -13.00 -9.57
N LEU A 88 -3.48 -14.26 -9.79
CA LEU A 88 -3.12 -15.19 -8.73
C LEU A 88 -1.63 -15.49 -8.89
N VAL A 89 -0.87 -15.39 -7.81
CA VAL A 89 0.49 -15.92 -7.76
C VAL A 89 0.47 -17.38 -7.28
N ALA A 90 1.63 -17.98 -7.04
CA ALA A 90 1.75 -19.33 -6.49
C ALA A 90 0.77 -19.53 -5.32
N GLU A 91 0.19 -20.74 -5.25
CA GLU A 91 -0.69 -21.16 -4.15
C GLU A 91 -2.04 -20.40 -4.07
N GLY A 92 -2.43 -19.68 -5.13
CA GLY A 92 -3.74 -19.04 -5.21
C GLY A 92 -3.84 -17.72 -4.44
N VAL A 93 -2.71 -17.17 -3.99
CA VAL A 93 -2.66 -15.87 -3.33
C VAL A 93 -3.03 -14.78 -4.34
N ARG A 94 -4.00 -13.93 -3.96
CA ARG A 94 -4.44 -12.81 -4.79
C ARG A 94 -3.38 -11.71 -4.82
N ALA A 95 -3.08 -11.24 -6.02
CA ALA A 95 -2.14 -10.15 -6.25
C ALA A 95 -2.66 -9.22 -7.36
N TYR A 96 -1.99 -8.08 -7.52
CA TYR A 96 -2.09 -7.27 -8.72
C TYR A 96 -0.75 -7.27 -9.45
N THR A 97 -0.78 -7.55 -10.75
CA THR A 97 0.38 -7.31 -11.61
C THR A 97 0.43 -5.84 -12.00
N ILE A 98 1.58 -5.22 -11.78
CA ILE A 98 1.92 -3.86 -12.20
C ILE A 98 3.04 -3.96 -13.24
N GLU A 99 2.83 -3.33 -14.38
CA GLU A 99 3.83 -3.28 -15.45
C GLU A 99 4.67 -2.01 -15.29
N MET A 100 5.96 -2.17 -15.04
CA MET A 100 6.94 -1.09 -14.91
C MET A 100 8.20 -1.48 -15.66
N THR A 101 9.10 -0.55 -15.98
CA THR A 101 10.41 -0.95 -16.52
C THR A 101 11.24 -1.56 -15.38
N PRO A 102 11.88 -2.74 -15.54
CA PRO A 102 12.03 -3.54 -16.76
C PRO A 102 10.99 -4.66 -16.97
N GLY A 103 10.02 -4.87 -16.06
CA GLY A 103 9.06 -5.96 -16.20
C GLY A 103 7.80 -5.90 -15.34
N ASN A 104 7.24 -7.07 -15.05
CA ASN A 104 6.01 -7.21 -14.29
C ASN A 104 6.32 -7.43 -12.81
N PHE A 105 5.78 -6.57 -11.95
CA PHE A 105 5.89 -6.66 -10.50
C PHE A 105 4.56 -7.09 -9.90
N PHE A 106 4.61 -7.67 -8.70
CA PHE A 106 3.41 -8.18 -8.02
C PHE A 106 3.15 -7.41 -6.74
N LEU A 107 2.00 -6.75 -6.65
CA LEU A 107 1.52 -6.08 -5.44
C LEU A 107 0.62 -7.04 -4.67
N LEU A 108 0.98 -7.37 -3.45
CA LEU A 108 0.28 -8.32 -2.59
C LEU A 108 0.03 -7.74 -1.21
N ARG A 109 -1.07 -8.18 -0.58
CA ARG A 109 -1.28 -7.96 0.84
C ARG A 109 -0.35 -8.89 1.62
N HIS A 110 0.40 -8.33 2.56
CA HIS A 110 1.43 -9.06 3.30
C HIS A 110 1.09 -9.07 4.81
N PRO A 111 1.23 -10.20 5.52
CA PRO A 111 0.88 -10.27 6.95
C PRO A 111 1.71 -9.32 7.81
N GLN A 112 3.00 -9.14 7.50
CA GLN A 112 3.90 -8.26 8.27
C GLN A 112 3.84 -6.80 7.79
N TYR A 113 3.77 -6.60 6.48
CA TYR A 113 3.95 -5.27 5.89
C TYR A 113 2.65 -4.62 5.46
N ARG A 114 1.49 -5.27 5.67
CA ARG A 114 0.16 -4.90 5.17
C ARG A 114 0.05 -4.93 3.63
N LEU A 115 0.96 -4.28 2.92
CA LEU A 115 1.10 -4.29 1.47
C LEU A 115 2.57 -4.33 1.08
N ALA A 116 2.92 -5.17 0.11
CA ALA A 116 4.27 -5.30 -0.42
C ALA A 116 4.25 -5.53 -1.93
N LEU A 117 5.26 -5.01 -2.60
CA LEU A 117 5.51 -5.13 -4.03
C LEU A 117 6.76 -5.97 -4.24
N TYR A 118 6.63 -7.00 -5.08
CA TYR A 118 7.67 -7.98 -5.32
C TYR A 118 8.16 -7.94 -6.76
N THR A 119 9.40 -8.41 -6.93
CA THR A 119 10.00 -8.76 -8.22
C THR A 119 9.20 -9.83 -8.98
N PRO A 120 9.44 -9.99 -10.30
CA PRO A 120 8.75 -10.99 -11.11
C PRO A 120 8.88 -12.44 -10.62
N ASP A 121 9.95 -12.78 -9.90
CA ASP A 121 10.23 -14.11 -9.36
C ASP A 121 9.73 -14.29 -7.91
N LEU A 122 9.11 -13.25 -7.33
CA LEU A 122 8.59 -13.19 -5.97
C LEU A 122 9.65 -13.42 -4.87
N GLN A 123 10.95 -13.31 -5.21
CA GLN A 123 12.02 -13.53 -4.24
C GLN A 123 12.34 -12.28 -3.41
N GLU A 124 12.13 -11.09 -3.98
CA GLU A 124 12.57 -9.84 -3.39
C GLU A 124 11.43 -8.82 -3.29
N ILE A 125 11.40 -8.10 -2.17
CA ILE A 125 10.46 -7.01 -1.91
C ILE A 125 11.10 -5.70 -2.36
N ILE A 126 10.49 -5.08 -3.37
CA ILE A 126 10.92 -3.81 -3.95
C ILE A 126 10.29 -2.62 -3.23
N ALA A 127 9.09 -2.77 -2.71
CA ALA A 127 8.46 -1.73 -1.89
C ALA A 127 7.51 -2.33 -0.86
N HIS A 128 7.34 -1.70 0.29
CA HIS A 128 6.39 -2.15 1.31
C HIS A 128 5.97 -1.04 2.27
N TRP A 129 4.82 -1.20 2.93
CA TRP A 129 4.47 -0.32 4.04
C TRP A 129 5.22 -0.72 5.31
N LEU A 130 5.71 0.28 6.03
CA LEU A 130 6.16 0.16 7.40
C LEU A 130 5.14 0.87 8.31
N VAL A 131 4.47 0.08 9.15
CA VAL A 131 3.49 0.55 10.12
C VAL A 131 4.05 0.28 11.51
N GLU A 132 4.49 1.31 12.21
CA GLU A 132 5.03 1.15 13.57
C GLU A 132 3.90 1.02 14.59
N THR A 133 2.90 1.91 14.49
CA THR A 133 1.71 1.91 15.35
C THR A 133 0.49 2.36 14.55
N LYS A 134 -0.70 2.20 15.14
CA LYS A 134 -1.96 2.68 14.53
C LYS A 134 -1.98 4.19 14.33
N ASP A 135 -1.27 4.94 15.16
CA ASP A 135 -1.29 6.41 15.12
C ASP A 135 -0.01 7.00 14.50
N SER A 136 1.01 6.17 14.26
CA SER A 136 2.23 6.60 13.57
C SER A 136 1.95 6.93 12.11
N PRO A 137 2.62 7.94 11.54
CA PRO A 137 2.52 8.20 10.12
C PRO A 137 2.96 7.00 9.29
N LEU A 138 2.30 6.79 8.15
CA LEU A 138 2.64 5.69 7.24
C LEU A 138 3.96 5.97 6.55
N ARG A 139 4.81 4.95 6.43
CA ARG A 139 6.05 5.02 5.65
C ARG A 139 6.02 3.99 4.55
N LEU A 140 6.22 4.43 3.32
CA LEU A 140 6.50 3.56 2.19
C LEU A 140 8.02 3.42 2.07
N VAL A 141 8.51 2.20 2.20
CA VAL A 141 9.91 1.88 1.95
C VAL A 141 10.02 1.38 0.51
N ILE A 142 10.93 1.94 -0.27
CA ILE A 142 11.23 1.53 -1.65
C ILE A 142 12.71 1.13 -1.70
N ALA A 143 13.05 0.01 -2.33
CA ALA A 143 14.43 -0.42 -2.48
C ALA A 143 15.28 0.66 -3.18
N SER A 144 16.52 0.83 -2.73
CA SER A 144 17.40 1.94 -3.15
C SER A 144 17.82 1.85 -4.62
N ASP A 145 17.80 0.66 -5.19
CA ASP A 145 18.08 0.35 -6.60
C ASP A 145 16.89 0.60 -7.54
N THR A 146 15.72 0.92 -6.99
CA THR A 146 14.52 1.18 -7.78
C THR A 146 14.63 2.50 -8.54
N GLU A 147 14.38 2.46 -9.85
CA GLU A 147 14.41 3.65 -10.68
C GLU A 147 13.40 4.71 -10.20
N LYS A 148 13.84 5.95 -9.98
CA LYS A 148 12.97 7.04 -9.50
C LYS A 148 11.77 7.31 -10.42
N ALA A 149 11.89 7.00 -11.71
CA ALA A 149 10.79 7.09 -12.67
C ALA A 149 9.61 6.15 -12.33
N ALA A 150 9.85 5.07 -11.58
CA ALA A 150 8.82 4.13 -11.12
C ALA A 150 8.08 4.63 -9.87
N PHE A 151 8.65 5.56 -9.09
CA PHE A 151 8.10 5.96 -7.79
C PHE A 151 6.64 6.42 -7.87
N PRO A 152 6.22 7.24 -8.85
CA PRO A 152 4.82 7.65 -8.90
C PRO A 152 3.85 6.50 -9.13
N GLN A 153 4.25 5.47 -9.88
CA GLN A 153 3.42 4.29 -10.10
C GLN A 153 3.32 3.46 -8.82
N ILE A 154 4.44 3.28 -8.11
CA ILE A 154 4.48 2.59 -6.82
C ILE A 154 3.59 3.32 -5.80
N ILE A 155 3.81 4.63 -5.59
CA ILE A 155 3.03 5.44 -4.66
C ILE A 155 1.54 5.38 -5.00
N ALA A 156 1.17 5.55 -6.27
CA ALA A 156 -0.23 5.49 -6.68
C ALA A 156 -0.85 4.11 -6.42
N ALA A 157 -0.14 3.02 -6.69
CA ALA A 157 -0.64 1.67 -6.48
C ALA A 157 -0.84 1.36 -4.99
N PHE A 158 0.12 1.76 -4.17
CA PHE A 158 0.06 1.62 -2.71
C PHE A 158 -1.08 2.43 -2.11
N VAL A 159 -1.23 3.70 -2.50
CA VAL A 159 -2.34 4.57 -2.05
C VAL A 159 -3.68 3.98 -2.48
N TYR A 160 -3.82 3.53 -3.73
CA TYR A 160 -5.07 2.98 -4.24
C TYR A 160 -5.51 1.74 -3.45
N GLU A 161 -4.61 0.78 -3.26
CA GLU A 161 -4.93 -0.47 -2.57
C GLU A 161 -5.10 -0.25 -1.06
N GLU A 162 -4.33 0.65 -0.44
CA GLU A 162 -4.50 1.02 0.96
C GLU A 162 -5.88 1.66 1.21
N GLN A 163 -6.31 2.58 0.34
CA GLN A 163 -7.66 3.14 0.41
C GLN A 163 -8.73 2.05 0.24
N ASN A 164 -8.55 1.08 -0.66
CA ASN A 164 -9.48 -0.04 -0.83
C ASN A 164 -9.57 -0.92 0.42
N MET A 165 -8.42 -1.25 1.03
CA MET A 165 -8.38 -2.01 2.28
C MET A 165 -9.12 -1.29 3.39
N ARG A 166 -8.89 0.03 3.56
CA ARG A 166 -9.58 0.83 4.60
C ARG A 166 -11.09 0.92 4.40
N VAL A 167 -11.56 0.95 3.15
CA VAL A 167 -13.01 0.90 2.85
C VAL A 167 -13.60 -0.43 3.32
N VAL A 168 -12.95 -1.55 2.99
CA VAL A 168 -13.41 -2.88 3.45
C VAL A 168 -13.40 -2.98 4.97
N GLU A 169 -12.31 -2.57 5.62
CA GLU A 169 -12.18 -2.57 7.09
C GLU A 169 -13.30 -1.75 7.76
N LYS A 170 -13.62 -0.58 7.22
CA LYS A 170 -14.71 0.26 7.71
C LYS A 170 -16.08 -0.43 7.56
N HIS A 171 -16.34 -1.08 6.42
CA HIS A 171 -17.58 -1.82 6.21
C HIS A 171 -17.73 -3.01 7.16
N ASP A 172 -16.65 -3.73 7.44
CA ASP A 172 -16.66 -4.85 8.39
C ASP A 172 -17.00 -4.37 9.81
N ILE A 173 -16.40 -3.26 10.25
CA ILE A 173 -16.70 -2.63 11.55
C ILE A 173 -18.18 -2.25 11.64
N VAL A 174 -18.72 -1.60 10.60
CA VAL A 174 -20.15 -1.19 10.56
C VAL A 174 -21.08 -2.41 10.56
N ALA A 175 -20.68 -3.51 9.92
CA ALA A 175 -21.43 -4.76 9.91
C ALA A 175 -21.32 -5.57 11.23
N GLY A 176 -20.63 -5.04 12.26
CA GLY A 176 -20.39 -5.74 13.52
C GLY A 176 -19.47 -6.96 13.36
N ARG A 177 -18.79 -7.09 12.23
CA ARG A 177 -17.77 -8.12 12.02
C ARG A 177 -16.49 -7.60 12.64
N THR A 178 -15.83 -8.40 13.47
CA THR A 178 -14.45 -8.10 13.86
C THR A 178 -13.67 -7.88 12.56
N PRO A 179 -13.02 -6.72 12.34
CA PRO A 179 -12.26 -6.46 11.14
C PRO A 179 -11.21 -7.54 11.08
N ALA A 180 -11.49 -8.53 10.25
CA ALA A 180 -10.64 -9.67 10.15
C ALA A 180 -9.51 -9.13 9.28
N PHE A 181 -8.35 -8.88 9.88
CA PHE A 181 -7.11 -8.94 9.13
C PHE A 181 -6.91 -10.42 8.72
N ARG A 182 -7.90 -10.98 8.01
CA ARG A 182 -7.91 -12.26 7.34
C ARG A 182 -7.07 -12.03 6.10
N VAL A 183 -5.77 -11.89 6.31
CA VAL A 183 -4.88 -12.50 5.33
C VAL A 183 -5.20 -13.98 5.49
N ARG A 184 -5.99 -14.54 4.55
CA ARG A 184 -6.11 -16.00 4.43
C ARG A 184 -4.75 -16.43 3.92
N VAL A 185 -3.84 -16.62 4.86
CA VAL A 185 -2.47 -17.00 4.62
C VAL A 185 -2.48 -18.51 4.50
N ASP A 186 -2.81 -19.01 3.31
CA ASP A 186 -2.47 -20.38 2.95
C ASP A 186 -1.01 -20.33 2.45
N TYR A 187 -0.03 -20.17 3.34
CA TYR A 187 1.40 -20.34 2.99
C TYR A 187 1.87 -21.74 3.39
N PRO A 188 2.11 -22.63 2.42
CA PRO A 188 3.06 -23.72 2.58
C PRO A 188 4.44 -23.39 1.98
N PHE A 189 5.04 -22.23 2.28
CA PHE A 189 6.41 -21.97 1.84
C PHE A 189 7.28 -21.17 2.82
N LEU A 190 7.75 -21.85 3.87
CA LEU A 190 9.04 -21.58 4.52
C LEU A 190 9.46 -22.75 5.42
N GLY A 191 9.47 -23.99 4.92
CA GLY A 191 10.06 -25.16 5.62
C GLY A 191 9.55 -25.48 7.03
N MET A 192 8.54 -24.78 7.54
CA MET A 192 7.85 -25.06 8.79
C MET A 192 6.48 -25.62 8.46
N LEU A 193 6.17 -26.72 9.12
CA LEU A 193 4.92 -27.46 8.99
C LEU A 193 3.71 -26.51 9.00
N PRO A 194 2.66 -26.78 8.20
CA PRO A 194 1.46 -25.98 8.19
C PRO A 194 0.76 -26.08 9.55
N HIS A 195 1.00 -25.09 10.41
CA HIS A 195 0.07 -24.77 11.48
C HIS A 195 -0.95 -23.80 10.92
N THR A 196 -2.13 -24.32 10.57
CA THR A 196 -3.36 -23.54 10.51
C THR A 196 -3.66 -23.00 11.90
N GLY A 197 -2.95 -21.94 12.29
CA GLY A 197 -3.22 -21.17 13.50
C GLY A 197 -3.93 -19.89 13.11
N GLU A 198 -5.18 -19.73 13.52
CA GLU A 198 -5.80 -18.40 13.58
C GLU A 198 -5.02 -17.58 14.61
N VAL A 199 -4.12 -16.71 14.15
CA VAL A 199 -3.46 -15.76 15.05
C VAL A 199 -4.47 -14.65 15.36
N ASN A 200 -5.17 -14.81 16.48
CA ASN A 200 -6.06 -13.79 17.01
C ASN A 200 -5.22 -12.68 17.69
N LEU A 201 -4.86 -11.64 16.93
CA LEU A 201 -4.12 -10.48 17.43
C LEU A 201 -4.86 -9.70 18.54
N ALA A 202 -6.16 -9.94 18.76
CA ALA A 202 -6.87 -9.38 19.91
C ALA A 202 -6.36 -9.93 21.26
N ALA A 203 -5.68 -11.09 21.27
CA ALA A 203 -5.13 -11.69 22.50
C ALA A 203 -3.84 -11.00 23.00
N LEU A 204 -3.16 -10.20 22.18
CA LEU A 204 -1.91 -9.51 22.57
C LEU A 204 -2.12 -8.08 23.11
N ALA A 205 -3.31 -7.52 22.97
CA ALA A 205 -3.65 -6.19 23.51
C ALA A 205 -4.27 -6.23 24.92
N GLY A 206 -4.45 -7.41 25.50
CA GLY A 206 -5.25 -7.63 26.70
C GLY A 206 -4.49 -8.20 27.90
N SER A 207 -3.32 -7.66 28.27
CA SER A 207 -2.71 -8.00 29.57
C SER A 207 -1.85 -6.86 30.13
N ARG A 208 -2.50 -5.76 30.53
CA ARG A 208 -2.00 -4.87 31.60
C ARG A 208 -3.18 -4.51 32.51
N GLN A 209 -3.52 -5.44 33.40
CA GLN A 209 -4.23 -5.15 34.65
C GLN A 209 -3.32 -5.54 35.82
N GLY A 210 -3.28 -4.68 36.84
CA GLY A 210 -2.70 -4.93 38.17
C GLY A 210 -1.20 -4.60 38.27
N ASN A 211 -0.68 -3.83 39.23
CA ASN A 211 -1.20 -3.48 40.54
C ASN A 211 -0.79 -2.06 40.95
N ALA A 212 -1.75 -1.37 41.57
CA ALA A 212 -1.53 -0.29 42.50
C ALA A 212 -1.67 -0.85 43.92
N TRP A 213 -0.92 -0.25 44.87
CA TRP A 213 -0.96 -0.42 46.33
C TRP A 213 -0.26 -1.66 46.92
N GLN A 214 1.00 -1.47 47.34
CA GLN A 214 1.43 -1.49 48.74
C GLN A 214 2.80 -0.81 48.86
#